data_AF-A0A961WVV7-F1
#
_entry.id   AF-A0A961WVV7-F1
#
_cell.length_a   1.000
_cell.length_b   1.000
_cell.length_c   1.000
_cell.angle_alpha   90.00
_cell.angle_beta   90.00
_cell.angle_gamma   90.00
#
_symmetry.space_group_name_H-M   'P 1'
#
loop_
_entity.id
_entity.type
_entity.pdbx_description
1 polymer ?
#
loop_
_entity_poly.entity_id
_entity_poly.type
_entity_poly.pdbx_seq_one_letter_code
_entity_poly.pdbx_strand_id
1 'polypeptide(L)'
;RYTNEVNRLYGVMNRRLADRQFLAGDYSIADMACIGWVKPHKRQGQSLDDFPNVKRWFEAMMARPAVERGIRAGEEKRLSINEMTKDRDAWNLLFTQKAR
;
A
#
# COMPACT_ATOMS: atom_id res chain seq x y z
N ARG A 1 1.29 -8.96 13.99
CA ARG A 1 0.76 -10.34 13.80
C ARG A 1 1.13 -10.93 12.43
N TYR A 2 1.05 -10.16 11.32
CA TYR A 2 1.34 -10.68 9.96
C TYR A 2 2.70 -10.27 9.38
N THR A 3 3.62 -9.75 10.19
CA THR A 3 4.93 -9.23 9.74
C THR A 3 5.74 -10.25 8.94
N ASN A 4 5.78 -11.52 9.37
CA ASN A 4 6.54 -12.56 8.68
C ASN A 4 5.92 -12.92 7.31
N GLU A 5 4.59 -12.92 7.22
CA GLU A 5 3.91 -13.19 5.95
C GLU A 5 4.12 -12.04 4.97
N VAL A 6 4.08 -10.79 5.45
CA VAL A 6 4.43 -9.64 4.61
C VAL A 6 5.87 -9.74 4.12
N ASN A 7 6.82 -10.10 5.00
CA ASN A 7 8.22 -10.31 4.62
C ASN A 7 8.35 -11.38 3.52
N ARG A 8 7.64 -12.51 3.65
CA ARG A 8 7.60 -13.57 2.63
C ARG A 8 7.09 -13.05 1.29
N LEU A 9 6.02 -12.25 1.30
CA LEU A 9 5.46 -11.63 0.08
C LEU A 9 6.44 -10.66 -0.58
N TYR A 10 7.18 -9.88 0.22
CA TYR A 10 8.25 -9.00 -0.29
C TYR A 10 9.36 -9.83 -0.92
N GLY A 11 9.70 -11.00 -0.36
CA GLY A 11 10.64 -11.94 -0.97
C GLY A 11 10.18 -12.45 -2.33
N VAL A 12 8.90 -12.80 -2.48
CA VAL A 12 8.31 -13.20 -3.78
C VAL A 12 8.40 -12.06 -4.78
N MET A 13 8.02 -10.86 -4.37
CA MET A 13 8.06 -9.66 -5.20
C MET A 13 9.50 -9.31 -5.62
N ASN A 14 10.46 -9.41 -4.69
CA ASN A 14 11.87 -9.15 -4.94
C ASN A 14 12.46 -10.11 -5.97
N ARG A 15 12.10 -11.40 -5.90
CA ARG A 15 12.48 -12.40 -6.92
C ARG A 15 11.82 -12.10 -8.26
N ARG A 16 10.54 -11.73 -8.26
CA ARG A 16 9.82 -11.37 -9.48
C ARG A 16 10.42 -10.12 -10.15
N LEU A 17 11.05 -9.22 -9.42
CA LEU A 17 11.63 -7.99 -9.96
C LEU A 17 13.14 -8.09 -10.26
N ALA A 18 13.74 -9.28 -10.16
CA ALA A 18 15.17 -9.48 -10.35
C ALA A 18 15.62 -9.24 -11.80
N ASP A 19 14.80 -9.63 -12.76
CA ASP A 19 15.09 -9.67 -14.20
C ASP A 19 14.18 -8.74 -15.02
N ARG A 20 13.41 -7.88 -14.35
CA ARG A 20 12.42 -7.00 -15.00
C ARG A 20 12.23 -5.71 -14.24
N GLN A 21 11.89 -4.66 -14.99
CA GLN A 21 11.69 -3.33 -14.43
C GLN A 21 10.38 -3.24 -13.62
N PHE A 22 9.30 -3.82 -14.14
CA PHE A 22 7.97 -3.83 -13.54
C PHE A 22 7.43 -5.25 -13.34
N LEU A 23 6.36 -5.41 -12.56
CA LEU A 23 5.87 -6.73 -12.11
C LEU A 23 5.46 -7.65 -13.28
N ALA A 24 4.91 -7.07 -14.34
CA ALA A 24 4.49 -7.78 -15.55
C ALA A 24 5.53 -7.73 -16.69
N GLY A 25 6.75 -7.22 -16.43
CA GLY A 25 7.72 -6.89 -17.48
C GLY A 25 7.64 -5.39 -17.75
N ASP A 26 6.66 -4.99 -18.56
CA ASP A 26 6.30 -3.60 -18.79
C ASP A 26 5.39 -3.06 -17.69
N TYR A 27 5.36 -1.73 -17.56
CA TYR A 27 4.50 -1.04 -16.61
C TYR A 27 3.03 -1.40 -16.87
N SER A 28 2.32 -1.82 -15.82
CA SER A 28 0.95 -2.32 -15.96
C SER A 28 0.08 -2.01 -14.75
N ILE A 29 -1.18 -2.43 -14.82
CA ILE A 29 -2.10 -2.41 -13.69
C ILE A 29 -1.58 -3.20 -12.47
N ALA A 30 -0.68 -4.16 -12.66
CA ALA A 30 -0.09 -4.90 -11.55
C ALA A 30 0.72 -3.97 -10.62
N ASP A 31 1.48 -3.04 -11.18
CA ASP A 31 2.28 -2.09 -10.41
C ASP A 31 1.38 -1.07 -9.69
N MET A 32 0.32 -0.63 -10.37
CA MET A 32 -0.69 0.26 -9.80
C MET A 32 -1.40 -0.38 -8.61
N ALA A 33 -1.75 -1.67 -8.72
CA ALA A 33 -2.40 -2.41 -7.64
C ALA A 33 -1.47 -2.65 -6.45
N CYS A 34 -0.17 -2.87 -6.68
CA CYS A 34 0.78 -3.22 -5.63
C CYS A 34 1.38 -2.01 -4.89
N ILE A 35 1.54 -0.85 -5.53
CA ILE A 35 2.25 0.30 -4.91
C ILE A 35 1.57 0.81 -3.64
N GLY A 36 0.23 0.77 -3.58
CA GLY A 36 -0.53 1.13 -2.38
C GLY A 36 -0.24 0.22 -1.18
N TRP A 37 0.07 -1.05 -1.42
CA TRP A 37 0.43 -2.02 -0.38
C TRP A 37 1.88 -1.90 0.08
N VAL A 38 2.80 -1.51 -0.80
CA VAL A 38 4.23 -1.37 -0.46
C VAL A 38 4.55 -0.01 0.17
N LYS A 39 3.83 1.07 -0.19
CA LYS A 39 4.06 2.41 0.38
C LYS A 39 4.14 2.46 1.91
N PRO A 40 3.27 1.79 2.68
CA PRO A 40 3.38 1.76 4.13
C PRO A 40 4.35 0.69 4.68
N HIS A 41 5.39 0.28 3.95
CA HIS A 41 6.33 -0.79 4.35
C HIS A 41 6.89 -0.63 5.78
N LYS A 42 7.24 0.59 6.20
CA LYS A 42 7.71 0.86 7.58
C LYS A 42 6.65 0.50 8.63
N ARG A 43 5.39 0.84 8.37
CA ARG A 43 4.25 0.50 9.26
C ARG A 43 3.95 -1.01 9.27
N GLN A 44 4.39 -1.72 8.23
CA GLN A 44 4.31 -3.18 8.13
C GLN A 44 5.53 -3.89 8.76
N GLY A 45 6.48 -3.13 9.31
CA GLY A 45 7.72 -3.65 9.91
C GLY A 45 8.71 -4.19 8.88
N GLN A 46 8.71 -3.67 7.66
CA GLN A 46 9.64 -4.09 6.60
C GLN A 46 10.66 -2.98 6.29
N SER A 47 11.93 -3.37 6.16
CA SER A 47 12.96 -2.55 5.54
C SER A 47 13.03 -2.87 4.04
N LEU A 48 13.04 -1.85 3.18
CA LEU A 48 13.24 -2.06 1.75
C LEU A 48 14.71 -2.39 1.42
N ASP A 49 15.64 -2.13 2.32
CA ASP A 49 17.05 -2.44 2.12
C ASP A 49 17.30 -3.97 2.06
N ASP A 50 16.42 -4.76 2.69
CA ASP A 50 16.44 -6.23 2.62
C ASP A 50 15.95 -6.77 1.25
N PHE A 51 15.33 -5.90 0.43
CA PHE A 51 14.68 -6.25 -0.83
C PHE A 51 15.09 -5.29 -1.96
N PRO A 52 16.34 -5.36 -2.47
CA PRO A 52 16.90 -4.36 -3.38
C PRO A 52 16.09 -4.17 -4.67
N ASN A 53 15.49 -5.22 -5.23
CA ASN A 53 14.67 -5.11 -6.44
C ASN A 53 13.32 -4.45 -6.16
N VAL A 54 12.74 -4.71 -4.98
CA VAL A 54 11.52 -4.03 -4.53
C VAL A 54 11.82 -2.56 -4.25
N LYS A 55 12.96 -2.24 -3.62
CA LYS A 55 13.40 -0.87 -3.37
C LYS A 55 13.52 -0.08 -4.67
N ARG A 56 14.26 -0.61 -5.65
CA ARG A 56 14.41 -0.01 -6.99
C ARG A 56 13.05 0.23 -7.66
N TRP A 57 12.17 -0.80 -7.66
CA TRP A 57 10.83 -0.67 -8.22
C TRP A 57 9.98 0.37 -7.49
N PHE A 58 10.07 0.42 -6.16
CA PHE A 58 9.34 1.36 -5.32
C PHE A 58 9.76 2.80 -5.61
N GLU A 59 11.06 3.06 -5.68
CA GLU A 59 11.61 4.38 -6.04
C GLU A 59 11.18 4.78 -7.46
N ALA A 60 11.25 3.86 -8.43
CA ALA A 60 10.78 4.11 -9.79
C ALA A 60 9.28 4.42 -9.85
N MET A 61 8.46 3.76 -9.03
CA MET A 61 7.02 4.03 -8.94
C MET A 61 6.73 5.37 -8.28
N MET A 62 7.40 5.70 -7.19
CA MET A 62 7.22 6.96 -6.46
C MET A 62 7.71 8.17 -7.25
N ALA A 63 8.67 8.00 -8.16
CA ALA A 63 9.14 9.05 -9.06
C ALA A 63 8.12 9.42 -10.17
N ARG A 64 7.03 8.65 -10.35
CA ARG A 64 6.04 8.89 -11.42
C ARG A 64 4.98 9.90 -10.95
N PRO A 65 4.79 11.04 -11.65
CA PRO A 65 3.78 12.03 -11.26
C PRO A 65 2.35 11.47 -11.22
N ALA A 66 2.02 10.51 -12.10
CA ALA A 66 0.70 9.88 -12.11
C ALA A 66 0.44 9.01 -10.87
N VAL A 67 1.48 8.34 -10.34
CA VAL A 67 1.38 7.52 -9.12
C VAL A 67 1.16 8.43 -7.92
N GLU A 68 1.89 9.54 -7.83
CA GLU A 68 1.69 10.53 -6.78
C GLU A 68 0.26 11.10 -6.79
N ARG A 69 -0.25 11.49 -7.97
CA ARG A 69 -1.64 11.94 -8.12
C ARG A 69 -2.64 10.87 -7.67
N GLY A 70 -2.43 9.61 -8.06
CA GLY A 70 -3.29 8.50 -7.67
C GLY A 70 -3.30 8.23 -6.17
N ILE A 71 -2.14 8.35 -5.50
CA ILE A 71 -2.02 8.20 -4.04
C ILE A 71 -2.79 9.32 -3.32
N ARG A 72 -2.66 10.56 -3.81
CA ARG A 72 -3.34 11.74 -3.27
C ARG A 72 -4.83 11.78 -3.55
N ALA A 73 -5.32 10.99 -4.51
CA ALA A 73 -6.74 10.96 -4.81
C ALA A 73 -7.57 10.55 -3.57
N GLY A 74 -8.55 11.38 -3.22
CA GLY A 74 -9.40 11.17 -2.05
C GLY A 74 -8.70 11.41 -0.71
N GLU A 75 -7.54 12.08 -0.68
CA GLU A 75 -6.86 12.48 0.55
C GLU A 75 -7.76 13.37 1.42
N GLU A 76 -8.52 14.28 0.81
CA GLU A 76 -9.52 15.11 1.47
C GLU A 76 -10.65 14.30 2.10
N LYS A 77 -11.00 13.15 1.51
CA LYS A 77 -12.02 12.22 2.04
C LYS A 77 -11.47 11.26 3.08
N ARG A 78 -10.16 10.97 3.06
CA ARG A 78 -9.50 10.11 4.07
C ARG A 78 -9.43 10.78 5.44
N LEU A 79 -9.49 12.11 5.49
CA LEU A 79 -9.40 12.89 6.72
C LEU A 79 -10.66 12.89 7.61
N SER A 80 -11.72 12.11 7.30
CA SER A 80 -12.93 12.13 8.13
C SER A 80 -13.11 10.95 9.10
N ILE A 81 -12.31 9.87 9.07
CA ILE A 81 -12.53 8.75 10.01
C ILE A 81 -12.22 9.16 11.45
N ASN A 82 -11.10 9.84 11.69
CA ASN A 82 -10.70 10.25 13.05
C ASN A 82 -11.63 11.31 13.64
N GLU A 83 -12.25 12.15 12.80
CA GLU A 83 -13.26 13.12 13.22
C GLU A 83 -14.62 12.45 13.43
N MET A 84 -15.03 11.53 12.55
CA MET A 84 -16.26 10.73 12.69
C MET A 84 -16.22 9.80 13.91
N THR A 85 -15.05 9.29 14.32
CA THR A 85 -14.94 8.48 15.55
C THR A 85 -15.06 9.29 16.84
N LYS A 86 -14.97 10.63 16.77
CA LYS A 86 -15.24 11.52 17.91
C LYS A 86 -16.74 11.79 18.09
N ASP A 87 -17.52 11.64 17.01
CA ASP A 87 -18.97 11.65 17.06
C ASP A 87 -19.46 10.25 17.49
N ARG A 88 -19.97 10.18 18.72
CA ARG A 88 -20.46 8.94 19.34
C ARG A 88 -21.64 8.34 18.58
N ASP A 89 -22.46 9.19 17.95
CA ASP A 89 -23.64 8.76 17.20
C ASP A 89 -23.23 8.19 15.84
N ALA A 90 -22.28 8.82 15.15
CA ALA A 90 -21.69 8.29 13.92
C ALA A 90 -20.95 6.96 14.16
N TRP A 91 -20.25 6.83 15.29
CA TRP A 91 -19.56 5.59 15.67
C TRP A 91 -20.55 4.43 15.89
N ASN A 92 -21.66 4.68 16.60
CA ASN A 92 -22.69 3.67 16.81
C ASN A 92 -23.33 3.24 15.47
N LEU A 93 -23.65 4.19 14.59
CA LEU A 93 -24.23 3.93 13.27
C LEU A 93 -23.34 3.05 12.39
N LEU A 94 -22.02 3.21 12.44
CA LEU A 94 -21.08 2.49 11.59
C LEU A 94 -20.61 1.15 12.16
N PHE A 95 -20.49 1.04 13.49
CA PHE A 95 -19.79 -0.08 14.12
C PHE A 95 -20.63 -0.92 15.09
N THR A 96 -21.87 -0.54 15.38
CA THR A 96 -22.77 -1.32 16.27
C THR A 96 -23.99 -1.92 15.58
N GLN A 97 -24.09 -1.82 14.26
CA GLN A 97 -25.14 -2.55 13.52
C GLN A 97 -24.86 -4.06 13.58
N LYS A 98 -25.77 -4.82 14.19
CA LYS A 98 -25.82 -6.28 14.04
C LYS A 98 -26.56 -6.62 12.75
N ALA A 99 -26.04 -7.60 12.01
CA ALA A 99 -26.77 -8.20 10.90
C ALA A 99 -28.14 -8.68 11.41
N ARG A 100 -29.21 -8.36 10.67
CA ARG A 100 -30.54 -8.92 10.91
C ARG A 100 -30.57 -10.40 10.57
#